data_AF-A0A524GZG4-F1
#
_entry.id   AF-A0A524GZG4-F1
#
_cell.length_a   1.000
_cell.length_b   1.000
_cell.length_c   1.000
_cell.angle_alpha   90.00
_cell.angle_beta   90.00
_cell.angle_gamma   90.00
#
_symmetry.space_group_name_H-M   'P 1'
#
loop_
_entity.id
_entity.type
_entity.pdbx_description
1 polymer ?
#
loop_
_entity_poly.entity_id
_entity_poly.type
_entity_poly.pdbx_seq_one_letter_code
_entity_poly.pdbx_strand_id
1 'polypeptide(L)'
;MKNNVLLMTVVFASLILLSSDALATGGSKVKLKEFQSEKATNRPILQRWVGDYPVAQLDRLPAWQGQSRVGYIGDAETFASVWQVLKPGTALPQVDFNKSLVVFVRNVKSYHPTLVEKVTLKDGVAEIVAAEPLTPVQPIADRVALGLAVISREGLKFIQADNEQIPVH
;
A
#
# COMPACT_ATOMS: atom_id res chain seq x y z
N MET A 1 27.47 -28.04 -35.31
CA MET A 1 26.07 -28.05 -34.79
C MET A 1 25.86 -26.75 -34.03
N LYS A 2 24.87 -25.96 -34.44
CA LYS A 2 24.43 -24.71 -33.79
C LYS A 2 23.50 -25.06 -32.62
N ASN A 3 23.50 -24.22 -31.57
CA ASN A 3 22.42 -23.87 -30.63
C ASN A 3 23.06 -23.00 -29.52
N ASN A 4 23.04 -21.67 -29.56
CA ASN A 4 21.97 -20.74 -29.14
C ASN A 4 21.37 -21.01 -27.75
N VAL A 5 21.86 -20.31 -26.72
CA VAL A 5 21.02 -19.73 -25.66
C VAL A 5 21.57 -18.35 -25.26
N LEU A 6 20.63 -17.43 -25.25
CA LEU A 6 20.66 -15.99 -25.03
C LEU A 6 20.65 -15.68 -23.52
N LEU A 7 21.49 -14.78 -23.03
CA LEU A 7 21.16 -14.00 -21.83
C LEU A 7 21.60 -12.56 -22.03
N MET A 8 20.60 -11.70 -22.26
CA MET A 8 20.74 -10.27 -22.45
C MET A 8 21.32 -9.62 -21.19
N THR A 9 22.49 -9.02 -21.35
CA THR A 9 22.95 -7.92 -20.51
C THR A 9 22.11 -6.68 -20.88
N VAL A 10 21.22 -6.23 -20.00
CA VAL A 10 20.62 -4.90 -20.14
C VAL A 10 21.57 -3.90 -19.49
N VAL A 11 22.37 -3.26 -20.35
CA VAL A 11 23.22 -2.12 -20.00
C VAL A 11 22.33 -0.90 -19.81
N PHE A 12 22.49 -0.22 -18.67
CA PHE A 12 21.91 1.09 -18.39
C PHE A 12 22.34 2.07 -19.49
N ALA A 13 21.37 2.57 -20.27
CA ALA A 13 21.65 3.63 -21.23
C ALA A 13 21.88 4.94 -20.47
N SER A 14 23.16 5.31 -20.32
CA SER A 14 23.58 6.68 -20.06
C SER A 14 23.10 7.58 -21.20
N LEU A 15 22.27 8.57 -20.87
CA LEU A 15 21.84 9.58 -21.83
C LEU A 15 23.00 10.57 -22.05
N ILE A 16 23.69 10.39 -23.17
CA ILE A 16 24.67 11.34 -23.71
C ILE A 16 23.89 12.45 -24.44
N LEU A 17 24.04 13.70 -23.99
CA LEU A 17 23.65 14.88 -24.75
C LEU A 17 24.88 15.40 -25.50
N LEU A 18 24.89 15.26 -26.83
CA LEU A 18 25.84 15.91 -27.72
C LEU A 18 25.10 16.71 -28.82
N SER A 19 25.37 18.02 -28.77
CA SER A 19 25.51 19.04 -29.83
C SER A 19 24.39 19.34 -30.86
N SER A 20 23.92 20.58 -30.76
CA SER A 20 23.80 21.69 -31.75
C SER A 20 23.49 21.45 -33.24
N ASP A 21 22.45 22.17 -33.69
CA ASP A 21 22.17 22.78 -35.01
C ASP A 21 22.54 22.04 -36.31
N ALA A 22 21.50 21.59 -37.03
CA ALA A 22 21.47 21.61 -38.50
C ALA A 22 20.03 21.64 -39.04
N LEU A 23 19.89 22.30 -40.19
CA LEU A 23 18.69 22.80 -40.84
C LEU A 23 17.69 21.75 -41.38
N ALA A 24 16.43 22.22 -41.38
CA ALA A 24 15.46 22.17 -42.49
C ALA A 24 14.69 20.87 -42.84
N THR A 25 13.38 21.13 -42.99
CA THR A 25 12.37 20.49 -43.85
C THR A 25 11.80 19.12 -43.47
N GLY A 26 10.53 19.17 -43.06
CA GLY A 26 9.54 18.18 -43.50
C GLY A 26 9.19 17.07 -42.51
N GLY A 27 7.97 17.16 -41.98
CA GLY A 27 7.17 15.97 -41.67
C GLY A 27 7.12 15.54 -40.20
N SER A 28 5.89 15.43 -39.70
CA SER A 28 5.49 14.80 -38.44
C SER A 28 5.88 15.49 -37.14
N LYS A 29 5.00 16.40 -36.70
CA LYS A 29 4.81 16.73 -35.29
C LYS A 29 4.34 15.46 -34.56
N VAL A 30 5.27 14.61 -34.15
CA VAL A 30 4.98 13.61 -33.12
C VAL A 30 4.80 14.39 -31.83
N LYS A 31 3.54 14.66 -31.49
CA LYS A 31 3.16 15.20 -30.19
C LYS A 31 3.44 14.10 -29.17
N LEU A 32 4.65 14.12 -28.60
CA LEU A 32 4.99 13.32 -27.44
C LEU A 32 3.95 13.66 -26.37
N LYS A 33 3.04 12.72 -26.11
CA LYS A 33 2.16 12.81 -24.94
C LYS A 33 3.10 12.72 -23.74
N GLU A 34 3.40 13.88 -23.18
CA GLU A 34 3.90 14.01 -21.82
C GLU A 34 2.95 13.20 -20.93
N PHE A 35 3.40 12.04 -20.45
CA PHE A 35 2.68 11.27 -19.46
C PHE A 35 2.63 12.15 -18.21
N GLN A 36 1.55 12.92 -18.08
CA GLN A 36 1.25 13.67 -16.87
C GLN A 36 1.03 12.62 -15.77
N SER A 37 2.09 12.30 -15.02
CA SER A 37 1.95 11.56 -13.76
C SER A 37 0.95 12.32 -12.92
N GLU A 38 -0.18 11.69 -12.54
CA GLU A 38 -1.14 12.39 -11.69
C GLU A 38 -0.43 12.76 -10.39
N LYS A 39 -0.63 14.00 -9.95
CA LYS A 39 -0.03 14.51 -8.73
C LYS A 39 -0.58 13.71 -7.55
N ALA A 40 0.32 13.12 -6.75
CA ALA A 40 -0.06 12.41 -5.54
C ALA A 40 -0.86 13.33 -4.62
N THR A 41 -2.03 12.85 -4.19
CA THR A 41 -2.98 13.61 -3.36
C THR A 41 -3.11 12.96 -1.99
N ASN A 42 -3.12 13.77 -0.93
CA ASN A 42 -3.34 13.26 0.42
C ASN A 42 -4.78 12.76 0.57
N ARG A 43 -4.97 11.50 0.96
CA ARG A 43 -6.29 10.93 1.25
C ARG A 43 -6.57 11.12 2.75
N PRO A 44 -7.67 11.80 3.11
CA PRO A 44 -8.04 11.96 4.51
C PRO A 44 -8.28 10.62 5.20
N ILE A 45 -7.74 10.48 6.41
CA ILE A 45 -8.06 9.39 7.33
C ILE A 45 -9.29 9.82 8.12
N LEU A 46 -10.39 9.09 7.97
CA LEU A 46 -11.67 9.42 8.60
C LEU A 46 -11.72 8.99 10.06
N GLN A 47 -11.16 7.81 10.35
CA GLN A 47 -11.05 7.22 11.68
C GLN A 47 -9.79 6.38 11.75
N ARG A 48 -9.21 6.22 12.95
CA ARG A 48 -7.96 5.48 13.14
C ARG A 48 -7.93 4.79 14.50
N TRP A 49 -7.37 3.58 14.53
CA TRP A 49 -7.18 2.80 15.76
C TRP A 49 -5.85 2.08 15.76
N VAL A 50 -5.39 1.72 16.95
CA VAL A 50 -4.21 0.89 17.18
C VAL A 50 -4.48 -0.06 18.35
N GLY A 51 -3.92 -1.25 18.30
CA GLY A 51 -3.98 -2.20 19.42
C GLY A 51 -3.11 -3.42 19.22
N ASP A 52 -3.04 -4.22 20.28
CA ASP A 52 -2.39 -5.52 20.28
C ASP A 52 -3.30 -6.52 19.56
N TYR A 53 -2.71 -7.28 18.65
CA TYR A 53 -3.41 -8.29 17.89
C TYR A 53 -2.72 -9.65 18.08
N PRO A 54 -3.40 -10.67 18.60
CA PRO A 54 -2.81 -11.98 18.82
C PRO A 54 -2.31 -12.61 17.52
N VAL A 55 -1.10 -13.18 17.55
CA VAL A 55 -0.50 -13.90 16.40
C VAL A 55 -1.40 -15.05 15.96
N ALA A 56 -2.00 -15.75 16.91
CA ALA A 56 -2.90 -16.87 16.67
C ALA A 56 -4.24 -16.49 15.99
N GLN A 57 -4.52 -15.20 15.78
CA GLN A 57 -5.73 -14.70 15.13
C GLN A 57 -5.43 -13.95 13.83
N LEU A 58 -4.17 -13.96 13.34
CA LEU A 58 -3.76 -13.25 12.12
C LEU A 58 -4.48 -13.74 10.86
N ASP A 59 -5.01 -14.96 10.90
CA ASP A 59 -5.83 -15.59 9.86
C ASP A 59 -7.20 -14.92 9.67
N ARG A 60 -7.66 -14.11 10.63
CA ARG A 60 -8.88 -13.29 10.49
C ARG A 60 -8.71 -12.06 9.61
N LEU A 61 -7.46 -11.61 9.39
CA LEU A 61 -7.19 -10.58 8.41
C LEU A 61 -7.31 -11.19 7.01
N PRO A 62 -7.84 -10.47 6.01
CA PRO A 62 -8.00 -10.99 4.65
C PRO A 62 -6.76 -11.72 4.12
N ALA A 63 -6.99 -12.95 3.65
CA ALA A 63 -5.99 -13.99 3.49
C ALA A 63 -4.91 -13.77 2.41
N TRP A 64 -4.85 -12.62 1.76
CA TRP A 64 -3.99 -12.41 0.58
C TRP A 64 -2.54 -11.98 0.89
N GLN A 65 -2.11 -11.97 2.17
CA GLN A 65 -0.89 -11.27 2.58
C GLN A 65 -0.21 -11.91 3.78
N GLY A 66 0.05 -13.23 3.79
CA GLY A 66 0.72 -13.88 4.93
C GLY A 66 2.01 -13.21 5.42
N GLN A 67 2.69 -12.43 4.55
CA GLN A 67 3.89 -11.68 4.89
C GLN A 67 3.81 -10.15 4.72
N SER A 68 2.83 -9.62 3.99
CA SER A 68 2.78 -8.18 3.73
C SER A 68 2.40 -7.41 4.99
N ARG A 69 3.06 -6.27 5.19
CA ARG A 69 2.83 -5.40 6.34
C ARG A 69 1.53 -4.61 6.22
N VAL A 70 1.05 -4.44 5.01
CA VAL A 70 -0.04 -3.53 4.65
C VAL A 70 -1.14 -4.31 3.93
N GLY A 71 -2.39 -4.00 4.25
CA GLY A 71 -3.56 -4.57 3.60
C GLY A 71 -4.82 -3.75 3.79
N TYR A 72 -5.96 -4.32 3.39
CA TYR A 72 -7.26 -3.69 3.61
C TYR A 72 -8.36 -4.70 3.94
N ILE A 73 -9.42 -4.21 4.57
CA ILE A 73 -10.67 -4.87 4.86
C ILE A 73 -11.77 -4.15 4.07
N GLY A 74 -12.44 -4.89 3.20
CA GLY A 74 -13.40 -4.35 2.23
C GLY A 74 -14.87 -4.45 2.65
N ASP A 75 -15.17 -5.20 3.71
CA ASP A 75 -16.54 -5.54 4.12
C ASP A 75 -16.74 -5.49 5.65
N ALA A 76 -18.01 -5.39 6.06
CA ALA A 76 -18.39 -5.24 7.45
C ALA A 76 -18.20 -6.50 8.30
N GLU A 77 -18.35 -7.69 7.69
CA GLU A 77 -18.25 -8.97 8.39
C GLU A 77 -16.81 -9.22 8.85
N THR A 78 -15.87 -9.07 7.93
CA THR A 78 -14.43 -9.15 8.20
C THR A 78 -14.02 -8.09 9.24
N PHE A 79 -14.49 -6.85 9.09
CA PHE A 79 -14.16 -5.79 10.04
C PHE A 79 -14.67 -6.10 11.44
N ALA A 80 -15.89 -6.62 11.57
CA ALA A 80 -16.43 -7.05 12.86
C ALA A 80 -15.59 -8.16 13.50
N SER A 81 -15.18 -9.16 12.72
CA SER A 81 -14.34 -10.26 13.20
C SER A 81 -12.97 -9.77 13.69
N VAL A 82 -12.33 -8.86 12.96
CA VAL A 82 -11.05 -8.25 13.34
C VAL A 82 -11.22 -7.36 14.57
N TRP A 83 -12.28 -6.56 14.63
CA TRP A 83 -12.54 -5.62 15.71
C TRP A 83 -12.75 -6.32 17.06
N GLN A 84 -13.49 -7.44 17.08
CA GLN A 84 -13.71 -8.21 18.31
C GLN A 84 -12.41 -8.70 18.96
N VAL A 85 -11.39 -8.98 18.14
CA VAL A 85 -10.07 -9.39 18.62
C VAL A 85 -9.22 -8.18 19.01
N LEU A 86 -9.23 -7.12 18.20
CA LEU A 86 -8.42 -5.93 18.43
C LEU A 86 -8.89 -5.10 19.64
N LYS A 87 -10.21 -5.03 19.86
CA LYS A 87 -10.86 -4.21 20.90
C LYS A 87 -12.01 -4.99 21.56
N PRO A 88 -11.71 -6.07 22.30
CA PRO A 88 -12.73 -6.91 22.91
C PRO A 88 -13.61 -6.11 23.88
N GLY A 89 -14.93 -6.35 23.83
CA GLY A 89 -15.90 -5.67 24.69
C GLY A 89 -16.21 -4.23 24.32
N THR A 90 -15.66 -3.70 23.22
CA THR A 90 -15.97 -2.35 22.73
C THR A 90 -16.99 -2.39 21.60
N ALA A 91 -17.76 -1.30 21.44
CA ALA A 91 -18.71 -1.17 20.35
C ALA A 91 -17.98 -1.14 18.99
N LEU A 92 -18.53 -1.86 18.00
CA LEU A 92 -18.03 -1.86 16.62
C LEU A 92 -18.22 -0.47 15.99
N PRO A 93 -17.17 0.17 15.45
CA PRO A 93 -17.31 1.43 14.74
C PRO A 93 -18.16 1.28 13.49
N GLN A 94 -18.99 2.29 13.20
CA GLN A 94 -19.74 2.32 11.96
C GLN A 94 -18.86 2.78 10.80
N VAL A 95 -18.81 1.96 9.75
CA VAL A 95 -18.10 2.23 8.49
C VAL A 95 -19.04 1.89 7.33
N ASP A 96 -19.25 2.84 6.41
CA ASP A 96 -19.98 2.60 5.16
C ASP A 96 -19.02 1.97 4.13
N PHE A 97 -19.02 0.63 4.06
CA PHE A 97 -18.14 -0.12 3.17
C PHE A 97 -18.43 0.06 1.67
N ASN A 98 -19.55 0.69 1.29
CA ASN A 98 -19.80 1.08 -0.10
C ASN A 98 -18.95 2.30 -0.50
N LYS A 99 -18.62 3.17 0.46
CA LYS A 99 -17.87 4.42 0.23
C LYS A 99 -16.46 4.39 0.76
N SER A 100 -16.20 3.52 1.73
CA SER A 100 -14.95 3.46 2.47
C SER A 100 -14.43 2.03 2.56
N LEU A 101 -13.17 1.91 2.92
CA LEU A 101 -12.56 0.65 3.35
C LEU A 101 -11.66 0.92 4.56
N VAL A 102 -11.26 -0.14 5.24
CA VAL A 102 -10.31 -0.04 6.34
C VAL A 102 -8.96 -0.54 5.86
N VAL A 103 -7.95 0.32 5.79
CA VAL A 103 -6.57 -0.12 5.59
C VAL A 103 -5.98 -0.55 6.93
N PHE A 104 -5.10 -1.55 6.90
CA PHE A 104 -4.38 -1.97 8.08
C PHE A 104 -2.88 -2.03 7.83
N VAL A 105 -2.13 -1.80 8.90
CA VAL A 105 -0.68 -1.94 8.96
C VAL A 105 -0.31 -2.80 10.16
N ARG A 106 0.62 -3.74 9.99
CA ARG A 106 1.13 -4.61 11.04
C ARG A 106 2.64 -4.78 10.95
N ASN A 107 3.25 -5.10 12.08
CA ASN A 107 4.65 -5.53 12.13
C ASN A 107 4.71 -6.97 12.62
N VAL A 108 5.12 -7.88 11.73
CA VAL A 108 5.29 -9.32 12.02
C VAL A 108 6.76 -9.70 12.26
N LYS A 109 7.67 -8.73 12.28
CA LYS A 109 9.12 -8.94 12.53
C LYS A 109 9.53 -8.53 13.94
N SER A 110 8.92 -7.47 14.47
CA SER A 110 9.14 -6.98 15.82
C SER A 110 7.88 -6.34 16.40
N TYR A 111 7.77 -6.32 17.73
CA TYR A 111 6.67 -5.64 18.39
C TYR A 111 7.01 -4.17 18.60
N HIS A 112 6.32 -3.30 17.85
CA HIS A 112 6.23 -1.86 18.09
C HIS A 112 4.85 -1.37 17.71
N PRO A 113 4.21 -0.49 18.53
CA PRO A 113 2.96 0.15 18.14
C PRO A 113 3.08 0.74 16.74
N THR A 114 2.24 0.32 15.82
CA THR A 114 2.25 0.79 14.43
C THR A 114 0.91 1.44 14.16
N LEU A 115 0.92 2.67 13.65
CA LEU A 115 -0.28 3.41 13.30
C LEU A 115 -0.21 3.88 11.86
N VAL A 116 -1.36 3.98 11.20
CA VAL A 116 -1.45 4.61 9.88
C VAL A 116 -1.34 6.13 10.08
N GLU A 117 -0.25 6.72 9.58
CA GLU A 117 0.00 8.15 9.71
C GLU A 117 -0.56 8.93 8.54
N LYS A 118 -0.34 8.42 7.32
CA LYS A 118 -0.73 9.11 6.10
C LYS A 118 -1.10 8.11 5.02
N VAL A 119 -2.04 8.50 4.17
CA VAL A 119 -2.38 7.78 2.94
C VAL A 119 -2.29 8.75 1.78
N THR A 120 -1.54 8.40 0.74
CA THR A 120 -1.44 9.16 -0.50
C THR A 120 -2.02 8.37 -1.65
N LEU A 121 -2.87 9.00 -2.45
CA LEU A 121 -3.44 8.41 -3.66
C LEU A 121 -2.71 8.99 -4.87
N LYS A 122 -2.15 8.11 -5.70
CA LYS A 122 -1.48 8.47 -6.95
C LYS A 122 -1.86 7.48 -8.05
N ASP A 123 -2.40 7.97 -9.17
CA ASP A 123 -2.79 7.13 -10.31
C ASP A 123 -3.73 5.95 -9.93
N GLY A 124 -4.54 6.12 -8.89
CA GLY A 124 -5.43 5.10 -8.32
C GLY A 124 -4.77 4.10 -7.35
N VAL A 125 -3.50 4.29 -7.00
CA VAL A 125 -2.77 3.48 -6.03
C VAL A 125 -2.68 4.24 -4.70
N ALA A 126 -3.15 3.63 -3.61
CA ALA A 126 -2.93 4.16 -2.27
C ALA A 126 -1.61 3.66 -1.70
N GLU A 127 -0.73 4.59 -1.38
CA GLU A 127 0.48 4.37 -0.60
C GLU A 127 0.20 4.72 0.87
N ILE A 128 0.62 3.85 1.78
CA ILE A 128 0.32 3.96 3.20
C ILE A 128 1.63 4.17 3.95
N VAL A 129 1.71 5.28 4.69
CA VAL A 129 2.81 5.57 5.59
C VAL A 129 2.39 5.18 6.99
N ALA A 130 3.16 4.29 7.61
CA ALA A 130 3.01 3.93 9.00
C ALA A 130 4.00 4.73 9.86
N ALA A 131 3.55 5.25 11.00
CA ALA A 131 4.45 5.76 12.03
C ALA A 131 4.82 4.63 13.00
N GLU A 132 6.11 4.55 13.30
CA GLU A 132 6.65 3.71 14.36
C GLU A 132 7.25 4.64 15.43
N PRO A 133 6.68 4.70 16.64
CA PRO A 133 7.25 5.50 17.71
C PRO A 133 8.59 4.89 18.13
N LEU A 134 9.55 5.76 18.48
CA LEU A 134 10.86 5.39 19.01
C LEU A 134 10.71 4.67 20.35
N THR A 135 10.44 3.37 20.27
CA THR A 135 10.23 2.46 21.38
C THR A 135 11.26 1.34 21.28
N PRO A 136 11.75 0.77 22.40
CA PRO A 136 12.67 -0.36 22.35
C PRO A 136 12.06 -1.53 21.58
N VAL A 137 12.85 -2.12 20.68
CA VAL A 137 12.45 -3.29 19.90
C VAL A 137 12.23 -4.47 20.82
N GLN A 138 11.02 -5.02 20.81
CA GLN A 138 10.68 -6.25 21.52
C GLN A 138 10.48 -7.40 20.51
N PRO A 139 10.93 -8.62 20.84
CA PRO A 139 10.59 -9.79 20.05
C PRO A 139 9.08 -10.02 20.11
N ILE A 140 8.51 -10.52 19.01
CA ILE A 140 7.12 -10.96 18.98
C ILE A 140 7.03 -12.26 19.77
N ALA A 141 6.22 -12.27 20.83
CA ALA A 141 5.90 -13.48 21.59
C ALA A 141 4.56 -14.06 21.09
N ASP A 142 3.46 -13.41 21.49
CA ASP A 142 2.08 -13.88 21.25
C ASP A 142 1.22 -12.85 20.51
N ARG A 143 1.75 -11.64 20.29
CA ARG A 143 1.00 -10.50 19.75
C ARG A 143 1.85 -9.65 18.81
N VAL A 144 1.18 -8.98 17.88
CA VAL A 144 1.74 -7.93 17.03
C VAL A 144 0.99 -6.63 17.25
N ALA A 145 1.58 -5.50 16.88
CA ALA A 145 0.84 -4.26 16.79
C ALA A 145 0.07 -4.20 15.47
N LEU A 146 -1.21 -3.85 15.54
CA LEU A 146 -2.08 -3.62 14.39
C LEU A 146 -2.63 -2.19 14.42
N GLY A 147 -2.37 -1.44 13.36
CA GLY A 147 -2.96 -0.13 13.09
C GLY A 147 -4.06 -0.25 12.04
N LEU A 148 -5.21 0.36 12.28
CA LEU A 148 -6.34 0.43 11.35
C LEU A 148 -6.64 1.89 11.00
N ALA A 149 -7.03 2.16 9.76
CA ALA A 149 -7.55 3.46 9.35
C ALA A 149 -8.64 3.36 8.30
N VAL A 150 -9.69 4.16 8.45
CA VAL A 150 -10.76 4.29 7.46
C VAL A 150 -10.38 5.33 6.41
N ILE A 151 -10.44 4.94 5.14
CA ILE A 151 -10.27 5.85 4.00
C ILE A 151 -11.40 5.68 2.98
N SER A 152 -11.65 6.70 2.18
CA SER A 152 -12.62 6.64 1.08
C SER A 152 -12.09 5.78 -0.07
N ARG A 153 -13.00 5.00 -0.70
CA ARG A 153 -12.79 4.20 -1.91
C ARG A 153 -12.71 5.04 -3.18
N GLU A 154 -13.11 6.30 -3.13
CA GLU A 154 -13.15 7.17 -4.30
C GLU A 154 -11.76 7.30 -4.96
N GLY A 155 -11.71 6.98 -6.25
CA GLY A 155 -10.49 7.01 -7.06
C GLY A 155 -9.52 5.86 -6.79
N LEU A 156 -9.82 4.98 -5.84
CA LEU A 156 -8.93 3.90 -5.42
C LEU A 156 -9.11 2.66 -6.29
N LYS A 157 -7.99 2.12 -6.79
CA LYS A 157 -7.92 0.90 -7.60
C LYS A 157 -7.04 -0.15 -6.93
N PHE A 158 -5.96 0.28 -6.29
CA PHE A 158 -4.98 -0.61 -5.66
C PHE A 158 -4.51 -0.06 -4.31
N ILE A 159 -4.12 -0.95 -3.41
CA ILE A 159 -3.30 -0.64 -2.23
C ILE A 159 -1.87 -1.08 -2.51
N GLN A 160 -0.89 -0.21 -2.33
CA GLN A 160 0.52 -0.58 -2.34
C GLN A 160 0.84 -1.32 -1.03
N ALA A 161 1.32 -2.56 -1.13
CA ALA A 161 1.77 -3.36 -0.01
C ALA A 161 3.16 -3.91 -0.27
N ASP A 162 4.16 -3.30 0.39
CA ASP A 162 5.56 -3.60 0.18
C ASP A 162 5.91 -3.54 -1.33
N ASN A 163 6.21 -4.68 -1.96
CA ASN A 163 6.58 -4.75 -3.38
C ASN A 163 5.41 -5.16 -4.31
N GLU A 164 4.18 -5.17 -3.80
CA GLU A 164 3.00 -5.67 -4.51
C GLU A 164 1.86 -4.64 -4.50
N GLN A 165 0.92 -4.78 -5.44
CA GLN A 165 -0.31 -3.99 -5.48
C GLN A 165 -1.51 -4.90 -5.30
N ILE A 166 -2.32 -4.61 -4.30
CA ILE A 166 -3.53 -5.38 -3.99
C ILE A 166 -4.71 -4.69 -4.68
N PRO A 167 -5.43 -5.35 -5.59
CA PRO A 167 -6.62 -4.77 -6.20
C PRO A 167 -7.70 -4.54 -5.16
N VAL A 168 -8.37 -3.38 -5.24
CA VAL A 168 -9.51 -3.06 -4.40
C VAL A 168 -10.79 -3.51 -5.12
N HIS A 169 -11.57 -4.34 -4.42
CA HIS A 169 -12.86 -4.87 -4.86
C HIS A 169 -14.02 -4.23 -4.07
#